data_AF-A0A3D3WDI0-F1
#
_entry.id   AF-A0A3D3WDI0-F1
#
_cell.length_a   1.000
_cell.length_b   1.000
_cell.length_c   1.000
_cell.angle_alpha   90.00
_cell.angle_beta   90.00
_cell.angle_gamma   90.00
#
_symmetry.space_group_name_H-M   'P 1'
#
loop_
_entity.id
_entity.type
_entity.pdbx_description
1 polymer ?
#
loop_
_entity_poly.entity_id
_entity_poly.type
_entity_poly.pdbx_seq_one_letter_code
_entity_poly.pdbx_strand_id
1 'polypeptide(L)'
;MSAAIIDGKAFAAKLAQSIGKAVATIMASGAPQPALAVVLVGNDPASEVYVRNKIKTTEASGMLSIEHRLPVTTSQAELLALIEQLNTDNAVDGILVQLPLPDQIDADAIINAISADKDVDGFHVVNVGQLWAGLPSLVPCTPFGSLLLLKDTLGDLSGKHAVIVGRSNIVGKPMAQLLLSENCTITVAHSRSKDLPAICREADILVAAVGRPEMIRGDWVKPGAVIIDVGINR
;
A
#
# COMPACT_ATOMS: atom_id res chain seq x y z
N MET A 1 16.92 26.70 6.81
CA MET A 1 16.73 25.54 7.70
C MET A 1 16.55 24.31 6.82
N SER A 2 17.21 23.20 7.14
CA SER A 2 17.03 21.93 6.43
C SER A 2 15.68 21.30 6.80
N ALA A 3 15.08 20.53 5.89
CA ALA A 3 13.84 19.81 6.17
C ALA A 3 14.04 18.74 7.25
N ALA A 4 13.02 18.51 8.07
CA ALA A 4 12.99 17.37 8.99
C ALA A 4 12.73 16.08 8.20
N ILE A 5 13.43 15.00 8.55
CA ILE A 5 13.28 13.70 7.90
C ILE A 5 12.10 12.95 8.53
N ILE A 6 11.19 12.45 7.69
CA ILE A 6 10.18 11.46 8.09
C ILE A 6 10.85 10.09 8.09
N ASP A 7 11.19 9.58 9.28
CA ASP A 7 11.84 8.29 9.42
C ASP A 7 10.83 7.14 9.39
N GLY A 8 10.48 6.71 8.17
CA GLY A 8 9.57 5.59 7.94
C GLY A 8 10.08 4.25 8.49
N LYS A 9 11.39 4.05 8.63
CA LYS A 9 11.95 2.81 9.21
C LYS A 9 11.70 2.76 10.71
N ALA A 10 11.99 3.84 11.42
CA ALA A 10 11.72 3.93 12.84
C ALA A 10 10.22 3.83 13.14
N PHE A 11 9.37 4.45 12.32
CA PHE A 11 7.91 4.34 12.44
C PHE A 11 7.44 2.90 12.23
N ALA A 12 7.87 2.23 11.16
CA ALA A 12 7.48 0.85 10.87
C ALA A 12 7.92 -0.12 11.96
N ALA A 13 9.10 0.06 12.56
CA ALA A 13 9.56 -0.77 13.66
C ALA A 13 8.66 -0.66 14.91
N LYS A 14 8.23 0.57 15.26
CA LYS A 14 7.27 0.79 16.35
C LYS A 14 5.92 0.17 16.04
N LEU A 15 5.45 0.32 14.79
CA LEU A 15 4.18 -0.24 14.34
C LEU A 15 4.19 -1.77 14.43
N ALA A 16 5.24 -2.43 13.93
CA ALA A 16 5.40 -3.88 14.02
C ALA A 16 5.40 -4.39 15.47
N GLN A 17 6.04 -3.66 16.40
CA GLN A 17 5.98 -4.00 17.83
C GLN A 17 4.55 -3.93 18.38
N SER A 18 3.77 -2.92 17.97
CA SER A 18 2.38 -2.79 18.41
C SER A 18 1.49 -3.92 17.85
N ILE A 19 1.72 -4.30 16.60
CA ILE A 19 1.04 -5.43 15.95
C ILE A 19 1.37 -6.73 16.70
N GLY A 20 2.64 -6.97 17.03
CA GLY A 20 3.02 -8.16 17.80
C GLY A 20 2.33 -8.27 19.16
N LYS A 21 2.10 -7.14 19.85
CA LYS A 21 1.30 -7.12 21.09
C LYS A 21 -0.18 -7.46 20.84
N ALA A 22 -0.75 -6.95 19.74
CA ALA A 22 -2.12 -7.26 19.35
C ALA A 22 -2.28 -8.75 18.99
N VAL A 23 -1.36 -9.31 18.20
CA VAL A 23 -1.34 -10.74 17.85
C VAL A 23 -1.24 -11.61 19.11
N ALA A 24 -0.34 -11.28 20.05
CA ALA A 24 -0.24 -11.99 21.32
C ALA A 24 -1.55 -11.95 22.13
N THR A 25 -2.24 -10.80 22.11
CA THR A 25 -3.54 -10.63 22.78
C THR A 25 -4.63 -11.47 22.13
N ILE A 26 -4.68 -11.52 20.79
CA ILE A 26 -5.61 -12.35 20.02
C ILE A 26 -5.39 -13.82 20.35
N MET A 27 -4.15 -14.30 20.29
CA MET A 27 -3.83 -15.69 20.60
C MET A 27 -4.14 -16.07 22.05
N ALA A 28 -3.91 -15.15 23.01
CA ALA A 28 -4.26 -15.38 24.41
C ALA A 28 -5.78 -15.52 24.65
N SER A 29 -6.62 -15.05 23.73
CA SER A 29 -8.08 -15.25 23.77
C SER A 29 -8.53 -16.65 23.31
N GLY A 30 -7.61 -17.48 22.83
CA GLY A 30 -7.88 -18.81 22.27
C GLY A 30 -8.16 -18.82 20.76
N ALA A 31 -8.07 -17.66 20.10
CA ALA A 31 -8.15 -17.58 18.65
C ALA A 31 -6.90 -18.18 17.97
N PRO A 32 -7.03 -18.69 16.73
CA PRO A 32 -5.89 -19.15 15.93
C PRO A 32 -4.83 -18.04 15.73
N GLN A 33 -3.60 -18.47 15.45
CA GLN A 33 -2.54 -17.55 15.04
C GLN A 33 -2.91 -16.93 13.68
N PRO A 34 -2.93 -15.59 13.55
CA PRO A 34 -3.24 -14.96 12.27
C PRO A 34 -2.23 -15.36 11.20
N ALA A 35 -2.70 -15.61 9.97
CA ALA A 35 -1.86 -16.07 8.88
C ALA A 35 -1.97 -15.22 7.60
N LEU A 36 -0.82 -14.96 7.00
CA LEU A 36 -0.68 -14.30 5.70
C LEU A 36 -0.14 -15.28 4.67
N ALA A 37 -0.91 -15.55 3.62
CA ALA A 37 -0.45 -16.24 2.43
C ALA A 37 0.20 -15.24 1.45
N VAL A 38 1.45 -15.49 1.07
CA VAL A 38 2.20 -14.67 0.12
C VAL A 38 2.50 -15.48 -1.13
N VAL A 39 1.98 -15.03 -2.27
CA VAL A 39 2.13 -15.68 -3.58
C VAL A 39 3.11 -14.88 -4.43
N LEU A 40 4.15 -15.55 -4.92
CA LEU A 40 5.14 -15.02 -5.86
C LEU A 40 5.15 -15.88 -7.13
N VAL A 41 5.01 -15.25 -8.29
CA VAL A 41 5.08 -15.92 -9.59
C VAL A 41 6.28 -15.43 -10.37
N GLY A 42 7.19 -16.33 -10.72
CA GLY A 42 8.46 -16.00 -11.36
C GLY A 42 9.53 -15.51 -10.39
N ASN A 43 10.60 -14.96 -10.96
CA ASN A 43 11.87 -14.73 -10.26
C ASN A 43 12.37 -13.29 -10.39
N ASP A 44 11.46 -12.31 -10.40
CA ASP A 44 11.85 -10.89 -10.44
C ASP A 44 12.65 -10.52 -9.16
N PRO A 45 13.93 -10.08 -9.28
CA PRO A 45 14.77 -9.83 -8.11
C PRO A 45 14.23 -8.73 -7.18
N ALA A 46 13.47 -7.76 -7.69
CA ALA A 46 12.86 -6.75 -6.84
C ALA A 46 11.72 -7.37 -6.00
N SER A 47 10.86 -8.14 -6.64
CA SER A 47 9.76 -8.89 -6.03
C SER A 47 10.25 -9.86 -4.95
N GLU A 48 11.37 -10.56 -5.18
CA GLU A 48 11.95 -11.45 -4.16
C GLU A 48 12.34 -10.72 -2.87
N VAL A 49 12.94 -9.53 -3.00
CA VAL A 49 13.32 -8.71 -1.83
C VAL A 49 12.07 -8.24 -1.08
N TYR A 50 11.02 -7.83 -1.79
CA TYR A 50 9.77 -7.42 -1.17
C TYR A 50 9.10 -8.58 -0.43
N VAL A 51 8.98 -9.74 -1.06
CA VAL A 51 8.37 -10.94 -0.46
C VAL A 51 9.16 -11.38 0.77
N ARG A 52 10.48 -11.44 0.69
CA ARG A 52 11.33 -11.78 1.84
C ARG A 52 11.11 -10.84 3.03
N ASN A 53 11.01 -9.54 2.77
CA ASN A 53 10.78 -8.55 3.82
C ASN A 53 9.37 -8.67 4.42
N LYS A 54 8.35 -8.97 3.59
CA LYS A 54 6.97 -9.23 4.05
C LYS A 54 6.94 -10.44 4.98
N ILE A 55 7.49 -11.57 4.55
CA ILE A 55 7.59 -12.81 5.36
C ILE A 55 8.27 -12.52 6.70
N LYS A 56 9.47 -11.92 6.67
CA LYS A 56 10.23 -11.60 7.88
C LYS A 56 9.45 -10.70 8.84
N THR A 57 8.72 -9.72 8.32
CA THR A 57 7.96 -8.76 9.16
C THR A 57 6.71 -9.42 9.76
N THR A 58 6.04 -10.28 9.00
CA THR A 58 4.90 -11.09 9.45
C THR A 58 5.32 -11.99 10.61
N GLU A 59 6.40 -12.77 10.42
CA GLU A 59 6.93 -13.66 11.45
C GLU A 59 7.43 -12.91 12.69
N ALA A 60 8.16 -11.79 12.49
CA ALA A 60 8.63 -10.95 13.59
C ALA A 60 7.49 -10.31 14.39
N SER A 61 6.30 -10.18 13.79
CA SER A 61 5.08 -9.70 14.46
C SER A 61 4.26 -10.84 15.08
N GLY A 62 4.79 -12.07 15.10
CA GLY A 62 4.13 -13.22 15.72
C GLY A 62 3.03 -13.87 14.88
N MET A 63 2.91 -13.52 13.61
CA MET A 63 1.93 -14.12 12.68
C MET A 63 2.56 -15.28 11.90
N LEU A 64 1.71 -16.15 11.35
CA LEU A 64 2.12 -17.20 10.42
C LEU A 64 2.29 -16.61 9.01
N SER A 65 3.39 -16.95 8.33
CA SER A 65 3.60 -16.62 6.93
C SER A 65 3.61 -17.89 6.09
N ILE A 66 2.73 -17.97 5.10
CA ILE A 66 2.61 -19.12 4.19
C ILE A 66 3.09 -18.68 2.81
N GLU A 67 4.23 -19.21 2.36
CA GLU A 67 4.84 -18.80 1.10
C GLU A 67 4.49 -19.77 -0.04
N HIS A 68 3.98 -19.22 -1.14
CA HIS A 68 3.76 -19.94 -2.40
C HIS A 68 4.65 -19.35 -3.50
N ARG A 69 5.68 -20.11 -3.90
CA ARG A 69 6.54 -19.76 -5.03
C ARG A 69 6.15 -20.58 -6.25
N LEU A 70 5.73 -19.89 -7.30
CA LEU A 70 5.28 -20.47 -8.56
C LEU A 70 6.24 -20.09 -9.69
N PRO A 71 6.51 -21.00 -10.64
CA PRO A 71 7.40 -20.70 -11.76
C PRO A 71 6.82 -19.61 -12.67
N VAL A 72 7.69 -18.91 -13.41
CA VAL A 72 7.27 -17.90 -14.40
C VAL A 72 6.35 -18.47 -15.49
N THR A 73 6.37 -19.80 -15.69
CA THR A 73 5.53 -20.53 -16.64
C THR A 73 4.12 -20.84 -16.13
N THR A 74 3.80 -20.50 -14.87
CA THR A 74 2.47 -20.69 -14.32
C THR A 74 1.43 -19.99 -15.19
N SER A 75 0.36 -20.72 -15.47
CA SER A 75 -0.80 -20.23 -16.20
C SER A 75 -1.73 -19.45 -15.26
N GLN A 76 -2.53 -18.57 -15.85
CA GLN A 76 -3.58 -17.87 -15.09
C GLN A 76 -4.54 -18.83 -14.39
N ALA A 77 -4.90 -19.96 -15.04
CA ALA A 77 -5.82 -20.94 -14.47
C ALA A 77 -5.25 -21.61 -13.21
N GLU A 78 -3.97 -21.97 -13.22
CA GLU A 78 -3.29 -22.55 -12.05
C GLU A 78 -3.23 -21.54 -10.89
N LEU A 79 -2.93 -20.28 -11.19
CA LEU A 79 -2.90 -19.24 -10.16
C LEU A 79 -4.29 -18.98 -9.57
N LEU A 80 -5.33 -18.89 -10.40
CA LEU A 80 -6.71 -18.74 -9.93
C LEU A 80 -7.15 -19.91 -9.04
N ALA A 81 -6.75 -21.14 -9.37
CA ALA A 81 -7.06 -22.31 -8.55
C ALA A 81 -6.39 -22.23 -7.16
N LEU A 82 -5.15 -21.74 -7.08
CA LEU A 82 -4.50 -21.49 -5.80
C LEU A 82 -5.21 -20.40 -5.00
N ILE A 83 -5.60 -19.29 -5.64
CA ILE A 83 -6.34 -18.22 -4.95
C ILE A 83 -7.66 -18.72 -4.38
N GLU A 84 -8.39 -19.56 -5.12
CA GLU A 84 -9.64 -20.16 -4.63
C GLU A 84 -9.41 -21.08 -3.42
N GLN A 85 -8.32 -21.87 -3.44
CA GLN A 85 -7.94 -22.68 -2.29
C GLN A 85 -7.65 -21.79 -1.06
N LEU A 86 -6.93 -20.68 -1.23
CA LEU A 86 -6.60 -19.77 -0.13
C LEU A 86 -7.82 -18.99 0.37
N ASN A 87 -8.75 -18.64 -0.51
CA ASN A 87 -10.01 -17.99 -0.16
C ASN A 87 -10.85 -18.89 0.76
N THR A 88 -10.89 -20.19 0.48
CA THR A 88 -11.69 -21.16 1.25
C THR A 88 -11.00 -21.71 2.48
N ASP A 89 -9.69 -21.47 2.63
CA ASP A 89 -8.93 -21.89 3.81
C ASP A 89 -9.17 -20.96 5.01
N ASN A 90 -9.90 -21.43 6.02
CA ASN A 90 -10.17 -20.68 7.25
C ASN A 90 -8.91 -20.45 8.12
N ALA A 91 -7.79 -21.10 7.82
CA ALA A 91 -6.51 -20.83 8.47
C ALA A 91 -5.75 -19.65 7.82
N VAL A 92 -6.24 -19.08 6.71
CA VAL A 92 -5.64 -17.94 6.01
C VAL A 92 -6.51 -16.70 6.22
N ASP A 93 -5.97 -15.67 6.86
CA ASP A 93 -6.68 -14.40 7.10
C ASP A 93 -6.40 -13.36 6.01
N GLY A 94 -5.24 -13.45 5.35
CA GLY A 94 -4.82 -12.52 4.32
C GLY A 94 -4.12 -13.21 3.18
N ILE A 95 -4.37 -12.71 1.96
CA ILE A 95 -3.74 -13.17 0.73
C ILE A 95 -3.06 -11.97 0.07
N LEU A 96 -1.79 -12.15 -0.27
CA LEU A 96 -1.01 -11.18 -1.01
C LEU A 96 -0.41 -11.83 -2.24
N VAL A 97 -0.75 -11.30 -3.42
CA VAL A 97 -0.11 -11.67 -4.68
C VAL A 97 0.89 -10.58 -5.06
N GLN A 98 2.17 -10.95 -5.14
CA GLN A 98 3.22 -9.98 -5.46
C GLN A 98 3.19 -9.61 -6.95
N LEU A 99 3.13 -8.30 -7.22
CA LEU A 99 3.22 -7.72 -8.56
C LEU A 99 4.66 -7.25 -8.89
N PRO A 100 5.04 -7.15 -10.18
CA PRO A 100 4.25 -7.53 -11.36
C PRO A 100 4.14 -9.05 -11.54
N LEU A 101 3.02 -9.49 -12.11
CA LEU A 101 2.86 -10.87 -12.57
C LEU A 101 3.46 -11.03 -13.99
N PRO A 102 3.79 -12.27 -14.41
CA PRO A 102 4.19 -12.54 -15.78
C PRO A 102 3.15 -12.06 -16.81
N ASP A 103 3.61 -11.60 -17.98
CA ASP A 103 2.77 -10.96 -19.01
C ASP A 103 1.57 -11.81 -19.48
N GLN A 104 1.64 -13.14 -19.35
CA GLN A 104 0.55 -14.03 -19.72
C GLN A 104 -0.60 -14.09 -18.70
N ILE A 105 -0.47 -13.44 -17.55
CA ILE A 105 -1.46 -13.44 -16.47
C ILE A 105 -2.09 -12.05 -16.36
N ASP A 106 -3.42 -11.99 -16.43
CA ASP A 106 -4.17 -10.77 -16.14
C ASP A 106 -4.16 -10.48 -14.64
N ALA A 107 -3.36 -9.49 -14.22
CA ALA A 107 -3.24 -9.11 -12.82
C ALA A 107 -4.56 -8.62 -12.20
N ASP A 108 -5.41 -7.91 -12.97
CA ASP A 108 -6.69 -7.42 -12.46
C ASP A 108 -7.65 -8.60 -12.22
N ALA A 109 -7.61 -9.64 -13.08
CA ALA A 109 -8.39 -10.86 -12.85
C ALA A 109 -7.94 -11.60 -11.58
N ILE A 110 -6.64 -11.67 -11.30
CA ILE A 110 -6.11 -12.30 -10.08
C ILE A 110 -6.47 -11.50 -8.83
N ILE A 111 -6.29 -10.18 -8.85
CA ILE A 111 -6.63 -9.30 -7.73
C ILE A 111 -8.11 -9.43 -7.37
N ASN A 112 -8.99 -9.42 -8.37
CA ASN A 112 -10.43 -9.55 -8.14
C ASN A 112 -10.90 -10.98 -7.81
N ALA A 113 -10.03 -11.98 -7.92
CA ALA A 113 -10.32 -13.33 -7.47
C ALA A 113 -10.06 -13.52 -5.97
N ILE A 114 -9.25 -12.67 -5.33
CA ILE A 114 -9.01 -12.70 -3.88
C ILE A 114 -10.30 -12.25 -3.18
N SER A 115 -10.78 -12.97 -2.18
CA SER A 115 -11.94 -12.53 -1.40
C SER A 115 -11.65 -11.16 -0.75
N ALA A 116 -12.62 -10.24 -0.83
CA ALA A 116 -12.41 -8.85 -0.40
C ALA A 116 -11.99 -8.72 1.08
N ASP A 117 -12.46 -9.63 1.94
CA ASP A 117 -12.11 -9.71 3.36
C ASP A 117 -10.70 -10.26 3.62
N LYS A 118 -10.11 -10.98 2.65
CA LYS A 118 -8.72 -11.48 2.68
C LYS A 118 -7.75 -10.66 1.84
N ASP A 119 -8.24 -9.66 1.10
CA ASP A 119 -7.41 -8.74 0.30
C ASP A 119 -6.72 -7.69 1.19
N VAL A 120 -5.70 -8.13 1.90
CA VAL A 120 -4.91 -7.30 2.82
C VAL A 120 -4.03 -6.26 2.11
N ASP A 121 -3.89 -6.35 0.78
CA ASP A 121 -3.24 -5.31 -0.03
C ASP A 121 -4.24 -4.26 -0.56
N GLY A 122 -5.54 -4.49 -0.38
CA GLY A 122 -6.61 -3.51 -0.56
C GLY A 122 -6.95 -3.14 -2.01
N PHE A 123 -6.57 -3.96 -2.99
CA PHE A 123 -6.77 -3.68 -4.41
C PHE A 123 -8.05 -4.26 -5.02
N HIS A 124 -8.73 -5.15 -4.30
CA HIS A 124 -10.00 -5.73 -4.74
C HIS A 124 -11.02 -4.63 -5.00
N VAL A 125 -11.75 -4.72 -6.11
CA VAL A 125 -12.67 -3.66 -6.56
C VAL A 125 -13.74 -3.29 -5.51
N VAL A 126 -14.19 -4.26 -4.71
CA VAL A 126 -15.13 -4.02 -3.59
C VAL A 126 -14.49 -3.17 -2.51
N ASN A 127 -13.25 -3.47 -2.09
CA ASN A 127 -12.52 -2.69 -1.09
C ASN A 127 -12.26 -1.26 -1.58
N VAL A 128 -11.90 -1.11 -2.86
CA VAL A 128 -11.75 0.20 -3.51
C VAL A 128 -13.07 0.96 -3.51
N GLY A 129 -14.18 0.31 -3.89
CA GLY A 129 -15.51 0.92 -3.88
C GLY A 129 -15.96 1.35 -2.48
N GLN A 130 -15.73 0.52 -1.47
CA GLN A 130 -16.03 0.81 -0.07
C GLN A 130 -15.21 2.00 0.44
N LEU A 131 -13.89 2.05 0.14
CA LEU A 131 -13.03 3.19 0.49
C LEU A 131 -13.58 4.50 -0.09
N TRP A 132 -13.97 4.51 -1.36
CA TRP A 132 -14.57 5.69 -2.01
C TRP A 132 -15.94 6.05 -1.44
N ALA A 133 -16.72 5.08 -1.02
CA ALA A 133 -18.00 5.30 -0.34
C ALA A 133 -17.85 5.74 1.12
N GLY A 134 -16.63 5.78 1.67
CA GLY A 134 -16.36 6.07 3.08
C GLY A 134 -16.81 4.97 4.04
N LEU A 135 -16.91 3.73 3.54
CA LEU A 135 -17.27 2.55 4.31
C LEU A 135 -16.00 1.87 4.86
N PRO A 136 -16.11 1.12 5.98
CA PRO A 136 -15.01 0.29 6.46
C PRO A 136 -14.57 -0.72 5.38
N SER A 137 -13.27 -0.77 5.10
CA SER A 137 -12.66 -1.73 4.20
C SER A 137 -11.17 -1.90 4.48
N LEU A 138 -10.58 -2.94 3.90
CA LEU A 138 -9.13 -3.00 3.72
C LEU A 138 -8.74 -1.98 2.65
N VAL A 139 -7.64 -1.27 2.87
CA VAL A 139 -7.21 -0.16 2.02
C VAL A 139 -5.79 -0.39 1.50
N PRO A 140 -5.44 0.14 0.32
CA PRO A 140 -4.10 0.01 -0.23
C PRO A 140 -2.97 0.35 0.74
N CYS A 141 -2.01 -0.57 0.90
CA CYS A 141 -0.97 -0.48 1.94
C CYS A 141 -0.08 0.76 1.82
N THR A 142 0.37 1.09 0.61
CA THR A 142 1.29 2.21 0.37
C THR A 142 0.69 3.57 0.75
N PRO A 143 -0.51 3.95 0.26
CA PRO A 143 -1.13 5.20 0.66
C PRO A 143 -1.58 5.19 2.14
N PHE A 144 -1.96 4.03 2.70
CA PHE A 144 -2.26 3.95 4.12
C PHE A 144 -1.02 4.19 5.00
N GLY A 145 0.11 3.56 4.68
CA GLY A 145 1.38 3.82 5.36
C GLY A 145 1.81 5.29 5.24
N SER A 146 1.61 5.89 4.05
CA SER A 146 1.85 7.32 3.83
C SER A 146 0.96 8.20 4.72
N LEU A 147 -0.32 7.86 4.85
CA LEU A 147 -1.24 8.56 5.75
C LEU A 147 -0.78 8.46 7.22
N LEU A 148 -0.37 7.28 7.67
CA LEU A 148 0.12 7.10 9.05
C LEU A 148 1.33 7.99 9.34
N LEU A 149 2.28 8.07 8.40
CA LEU A 149 3.45 8.94 8.52
C LEU A 149 3.07 10.43 8.53
N LEU A 150 2.10 10.83 7.70
CA LEU A 150 1.59 12.20 7.69
C LEU A 150 0.93 12.55 9.03
N LYS A 151 0.12 11.66 9.60
CA LYS A 151 -0.53 11.87 10.90
C LYS A 151 0.47 11.92 12.05
N ASP A 152 1.52 11.09 12.01
CA ASP A 152 2.62 11.15 12.99
C ASP A 152 3.39 12.48 12.91
N THR A 153 3.56 13.01 11.68
CA THR A 153 4.33 14.22 11.44
C THR A 153 3.54 15.51 11.71
N LEU A 154 2.26 15.55 11.30
CA LEU A 154 1.45 16.76 11.28
C LEU A 154 0.33 16.79 12.33
N GLY A 155 0.00 15.64 12.91
CA GLY A 155 -1.18 15.49 13.77
C GLY A 155 -2.47 15.62 12.95
N ASP A 156 -3.19 16.72 13.16
CA ASP A 156 -4.44 17.01 12.43
C ASP A 156 -4.15 17.45 10.99
N LEU A 157 -4.81 16.78 10.04
CA LEU A 157 -4.69 17.05 8.61
C LEU A 157 -5.82 17.94 8.07
N SER A 158 -6.82 18.25 8.90
CA SER A 158 -8.00 19.00 8.52
C SER A 158 -7.66 20.35 7.88
N GLY A 159 -8.28 20.64 6.73
CA GLY A 159 -8.13 21.89 6.00
C GLY A 159 -6.83 22.05 5.20
N LYS A 160 -5.86 21.13 5.32
CA LYS A 160 -4.63 21.16 4.53
C LYS A 160 -4.91 20.91 3.05
N HIS A 161 -4.20 21.58 2.17
CA HIS A 161 -4.25 21.30 0.74
C HIS A 161 -3.24 20.21 0.37
N ALA A 162 -3.75 19.02 0.04
CA ALA A 162 -2.93 17.91 -0.42
C ALA A 162 -2.96 17.78 -1.94
N VAL A 163 -1.78 17.79 -2.54
CA VAL A 163 -1.56 17.56 -3.97
C VAL A 163 -0.94 16.18 -4.15
N ILE A 164 -1.62 15.31 -4.89
CA ILE A 164 -1.14 13.99 -5.27
C ILE A 164 -0.75 14.03 -6.74
N VAL A 165 0.52 13.84 -7.05
CA VAL A 165 1.01 13.74 -8.42
C VAL A 165 1.11 12.28 -8.80
N GLY A 166 0.13 11.80 -9.55
CA GLY A 166 -0.04 10.38 -9.88
C GLY A 166 -1.46 9.92 -9.58
N ARG A 167 -2.01 9.07 -10.46
CA ARG A 167 -3.42 8.59 -10.37
C ARG A 167 -3.55 7.08 -10.62
N SER A 168 -2.52 6.33 -10.26
CA SER A 168 -2.58 4.86 -10.32
C SER A 168 -3.69 4.33 -9.40
N ASN A 169 -4.20 3.14 -9.71
CA ASN A 169 -5.21 2.48 -8.89
C ASN A 169 -4.65 2.05 -7.52
N ILE A 170 -3.34 1.81 -7.44
CA ILE A 170 -2.69 1.27 -6.23
C ILE A 170 -2.13 2.34 -5.27
N VAL A 171 -1.91 3.57 -5.73
CA VAL A 171 -1.37 4.65 -4.88
C VAL A 171 -2.17 5.95 -5.03
N GLY A 172 -2.18 6.54 -6.23
CA GLY A 172 -2.65 7.93 -6.39
C GLY A 172 -4.13 8.13 -6.04
N LYS A 173 -5.01 7.29 -6.62
CA LYS A 173 -6.45 7.33 -6.35
C LYS A 173 -6.80 7.01 -4.89
N PRO A 174 -6.33 5.90 -4.29
CA PRO A 174 -6.62 5.61 -2.89
C PRO A 174 -6.03 6.65 -1.92
N MET A 175 -4.84 7.22 -2.20
CA MET A 175 -4.27 8.30 -1.39
C MET A 175 -5.19 9.53 -1.35
N ALA A 176 -5.76 9.90 -2.51
CA ALA A 176 -6.68 11.03 -2.60
C ALA A 176 -7.89 10.84 -1.67
N GLN A 177 -8.48 9.64 -1.67
CA GLN A 177 -9.63 9.35 -0.83
C GLN A 177 -9.26 9.27 0.66
N LEU A 178 -8.15 8.63 1.01
CA LEU A 178 -7.69 8.55 2.41
C LEU A 178 -7.44 9.94 3.01
N LEU A 179 -6.84 10.86 2.26
CA LEU A 179 -6.63 12.24 2.71
C LEU A 179 -7.94 13.04 2.73
N LEU A 180 -8.86 12.77 1.81
CA LEU A 180 -10.20 13.38 1.84
C LEU A 180 -10.96 12.98 3.12
N SER A 181 -10.88 11.71 3.53
CA SER A 181 -11.45 11.22 4.79
C SER A 181 -10.85 11.89 6.03
N GLU A 182 -9.66 12.46 5.92
CA GLU A 182 -8.98 13.23 6.97
C GLU A 182 -9.20 14.75 6.79
N ASN A 183 -10.25 15.14 6.05
CA ASN A 183 -10.69 16.51 5.80
C ASN A 183 -9.68 17.42 5.08
N CYS A 184 -8.75 16.84 4.31
CA CYS A 184 -7.89 17.62 3.42
C CYS A 184 -8.68 18.12 2.20
N THR A 185 -8.28 19.28 1.67
CA THR A 185 -8.65 19.68 0.30
C THR A 185 -7.72 18.95 -0.67
N ILE A 186 -8.27 18.29 -1.69
CA ILE A 186 -7.50 17.39 -2.55
C ILE A 186 -7.35 17.94 -3.96
N THR A 187 -6.14 17.82 -4.52
CA THR A 187 -5.89 17.97 -5.97
C THR A 187 -5.13 16.76 -6.48
N VAL A 188 -5.69 16.06 -7.46
CA VAL A 188 -5.03 14.94 -8.13
C VAL A 188 -4.47 15.41 -9.48
N ALA A 189 -3.15 15.48 -9.59
CA ALA A 189 -2.44 15.87 -10.80
C ALA A 189 -1.85 14.65 -11.52
N HIS A 190 -1.62 14.77 -12.82
CA HIS A 190 -1.11 13.69 -13.67
C HIS A 190 -0.43 14.23 -14.92
N SER A 191 0.02 13.34 -15.82
CA SER A 191 0.74 13.66 -17.06
C SER A 191 -0.01 14.57 -18.06
N ARG A 192 -1.27 14.90 -17.80
CA ARG A 192 -2.09 15.80 -18.63
C ARG A 192 -2.52 17.07 -17.88
N SER A 193 -2.11 17.23 -16.62
CA SER A 193 -2.33 18.45 -15.87
C SER A 193 -1.50 19.58 -16.50
N LYS A 194 -2.12 20.74 -16.67
CA LYS A 194 -1.43 21.95 -17.14
C LYS A 194 -0.71 22.59 -15.96
N ASP A 195 0.49 23.11 -16.21
CA ASP A 195 1.33 23.79 -15.22
C ASP A 195 1.46 23.02 -13.89
N LEU A 196 1.96 21.79 -14.00
CA LEU A 196 2.25 20.95 -12.84
C LEU A 196 3.14 21.62 -11.77
N PRO A 197 4.17 22.43 -12.13
CA PRO A 197 4.94 23.19 -11.15
C PRO A 197 4.07 24.12 -10.29
N ALA A 198 3.16 24.89 -10.89
CA ALA A 198 2.29 25.80 -10.15
C ALA A 198 1.39 25.04 -9.18
N ILE A 199 0.76 23.94 -9.63
CA ILE A 199 -0.09 23.09 -8.80
C ILE A 199 0.67 22.56 -7.59
N CYS A 200 1.91 22.09 -7.77
CA CYS A 200 2.72 21.56 -6.67
C CYS A 200 3.07 22.64 -5.62
N ARG A 201 3.21 23.91 -6.01
CA ARG A 201 3.54 25.02 -5.10
C ARG A 201 2.39 25.44 -4.20
N GLU A 202 1.17 24.97 -4.46
CA GLU A 202 0.01 25.22 -3.61
C GLU A 202 -0.04 24.27 -2.40
N ALA A 203 0.58 23.09 -2.55
CA ALA A 203 0.48 21.96 -1.63
C ALA A 203 1.07 22.23 -0.23
N ASP A 204 0.27 22.03 0.81
CA ASP A 204 0.77 21.82 2.17
C ASP A 204 1.33 20.40 2.35
N ILE A 205 0.71 19.43 1.66
CA ILE A 205 1.14 18.04 1.58
C ILE A 205 1.32 17.68 0.10
N LEU A 206 2.53 17.31 -0.30
CA LEU A 206 2.84 16.87 -1.66
C LEU A 206 3.17 15.38 -1.67
N VAL A 207 2.35 14.58 -2.36
CA VAL A 207 2.58 13.14 -2.55
C VAL A 207 3.04 12.88 -3.98
N ALA A 208 4.28 12.43 -4.14
CA ALA A 208 4.86 12.07 -5.43
C ALA A 208 4.68 10.57 -5.71
N ALA A 209 3.81 10.22 -6.66
CA ALA A 209 3.47 8.84 -7.01
C ALA A 209 3.55 8.61 -8.54
N VAL A 210 4.65 9.06 -9.15
CA VAL A 210 4.81 9.14 -10.61
C VAL A 210 5.65 8.04 -11.23
N GLY A 211 6.43 7.28 -10.44
CA GLY A 211 7.33 6.24 -10.96
C GLY A 211 8.39 6.77 -11.94
N ARG A 212 8.80 8.03 -11.76
CA ARG A 212 9.82 8.69 -12.58
C ARG A 212 10.83 9.39 -11.67
N PRO A 213 12.13 9.08 -11.78
CA PRO A 213 13.14 9.64 -10.91
C PRO A 213 13.20 11.17 -11.05
N GLU A 214 13.28 11.86 -9.91
CA GLU A 214 13.49 13.32 -9.80
C GLU A 214 12.53 14.20 -10.62
N MET A 215 11.33 13.70 -10.92
CA MET A 215 10.37 14.44 -11.74
C MET A 215 9.90 15.73 -11.04
N ILE A 216 9.64 15.67 -9.73
CA ILE A 216 9.29 16.85 -8.94
C ILE A 216 10.60 17.54 -8.51
N ARG A 217 10.75 18.80 -8.88
CA ARG A 217 11.94 19.61 -8.57
C ARG A 217 11.72 20.41 -7.30
N GLY A 218 12.81 20.76 -6.61
CA GLY A 218 12.74 21.47 -5.33
C GLY A 218 12.05 22.84 -5.41
N ASP A 219 12.13 23.53 -6.56
CA ASP A 219 11.46 24.81 -6.79
C ASP A 219 9.94 24.68 -7.03
N TRP A 220 9.41 23.46 -7.11
CA TRP A 220 7.97 23.17 -7.19
C TRP A 220 7.36 23.01 -5.80
N VAL A 221 8.19 22.93 -4.76
CA VAL A 221 7.74 22.66 -3.38
C VAL A 221 7.47 23.98 -2.67
N LYS A 222 6.27 24.09 -2.09
CA LYS A 222 5.91 25.20 -1.19
C LYS A 222 6.81 25.21 0.05
N PRO A 223 7.37 26.36 0.45
CA PRO A 223 8.10 26.46 1.71
C PRO A 223 7.24 25.98 2.89
N GLY A 224 7.76 25.04 3.68
CA GLY A 224 7.06 24.45 4.83
C GLY A 224 6.15 23.25 4.49
N ALA A 225 6.06 22.84 3.23
CA ALA A 225 5.30 21.64 2.86
C ALA A 225 5.90 20.35 3.42
N VAL A 226 5.03 19.37 3.66
CA VAL A 226 5.43 17.98 3.92
C VAL A 226 5.38 17.20 2.61
N ILE A 227 6.45 16.45 2.33
CA ILE A 227 6.59 15.68 1.09
C ILE A 227 6.63 14.20 1.42
N ILE A 228 5.79 13.42 0.74
CA ILE A 228 5.89 11.96 0.69
C ILE A 228 6.30 11.58 -0.73
N ASP A 229 7.54 11.13 -0.91
CA ASP A 229 8.00 10.54 -2.16
C ASP A 229 7.81 9.03 -2.11
N VAL A 230 6.87 8.53 -2.91
CA VAL A 230 6.54 7.09 -2.99
C VAL A 230 7.46 6.36 -3.97
N GLY A 231 8.17 7.10 -4.83
CA GLY A 231 9.00 6.51 -5.88
C GLY A 231 10.24 5.80 -5.33
N ILE A 232 10.38 4.51 -5.61
CA ILE A 232 11.62 3.77 -5.41
C ILE A 232 12.16 3.42 -6.80
N ASN A 233 13.17 4.15 -7.25
CA ASN A 233 13.84 3.92 -8.52
C ASN A 233 15.21 3.28 -8.25
N ARG A 234 15.58 2.27 -9.03
CA ARG A 234 16.92 1.65 -9.01
C ARG A 234 17.66 2.01 -10.30
#